data_AF-A0AA35SDB2-F1
#
_entry.id   AF-A0AA35SDB2-F1
#
_cell.length_a   1.000
_cell.length_b   1.000
_cell.length_c   1.000
_cell.angle_alpha   90.00
_cell.angle_beta   90.00
_cell.angle_gamma   90.00
#
_symmetry.space_group_name_H-M   'P 1'
#
loop_
_entity.id
_entity.type
_entity.pdbx_description
1 polymer ?
#
loop_
_entity_poly.entity_id
_entity_poly.type
_entity_poly.pdbx_seq_one_letter_code
_entity_poly.pdbx_strand_id
1 'polypeptide(L)'
;MDEVAQSLSLQVSNLQAQLELAEKRSAQPSPELIKLHKEMERLKEEHGKSLLLEQQRSGDLEDQLRQQSVREELQVASLEMKLSQLSETVGSYVLLREQDQTTIQKLKERINQLDDENTQLTKEHIERREKSTHAAGQVTGLQEKIAKLKTFLKLATSKITEKAALPSNLEEMTVAEYRDLIVRETAGKQYQQELIQLREEFERYKTRAQTVLRSKENKDSITPPVQRKNTESIQSRLLDLQEQVHSLQNQKEEEEGRHLMSTRKLREEIREIADKHRAEVVAMETQHKEKLQNLHRHVQSTRDRTVKLLAEKDAEIDHLRGELQALRSQSHTGGLERSLSHASTASGGNTQNGMGNGELEPDYPTPSLFQTTTPRRNINLSTKSTESISAVQEILEQPSPGPTKEPQLLHFIHEQQRRETELATARRKKFELEDSLRDLQEREQRHLEQNIFLKDQIRKLERDRSRETESMEYLKNIIFHFMCSDSYGREQMVLPIATILHLSPDEVKIIKEKAAARRWIPRNS
;
A
#
# COMPACT_ATOMS: atom_id res chain seq x y z
N MET A 1 -26.74 -72.93 -106.31
CA MET A 1 -27.32 -71.65 -105.82
C MET A 1 -27.54 -71.71 -104.31
N ASP A 2 -28.27 -72.71 -103.80
CA ASP A 2 -28.71 -72.72 -102.39
C ASP A 2 -27.59 -72.83 -101.35
N GLU A 3 -26.53 -73.62 -101.57
CA GLU A 3 -25.38 -73.68 -100.64
C GLU A 3 -24.68 -72.32 -100.47
N VAL A 4 -24.57 -71.55 -101.55
CA VAL A 4 -24.00 -70.20 -101.52
C VAL A 4 -24.90 -69.25 -100.74
N ALA A 5 -26.22 -69.34 -100.92
CA ALA A 5 -27.19 -68.56 -100.16
C ALA A 5 -27.19 -68.92 -98.65
N GLN A 6 -27.07 -70.20 -98.31
CA GLN A 6 -26.93 -70.66 -96.91
C GLN A 6 -25.62 -70.20 -96.29
N SER A 7 -24.49 -70.28 -97.01
CA SER A 7 -23.19 -69.77 -96.57
C SER A 7 -23.24 -68.25 -96.32
N LEU A 8 -23.85 -67.48 -97.23
CA LEU A 8 -24.04 -66.03 -97.06
C LEU A 8 -24.98 -65.71 -95.88
N SER A 9 -26.06 -66.45 -95.70
CA SER A 9 -26.95 -66.31 -94.54
C SER A 9 -26.20 -66.54 -93.21
N LEU A 10 -25.38 -67.59 -93.14
CA LEU A 10 -24.56 -67.89 -91.97
C LEU A 10 -23.51 -66.80 -91.71
N GLN A 11 -22.88 -66.27 -92.76
CA GLN A 11 -21.93 -65.16 -92.66
C GLN A 11 -22.61 -63.86 -92.21
N VAL A 12 -23.79 -63.52 -92.76
CA VAL A 12 -24.57 -62.35 -92.34
C VAL A 12 -24.99 -62.46 -90.87
N SER A 13 -25.45 -63.64 -90.43
CA SER A 13 -25.79 -63.91 -89.02
C SER A 13 -24.57 -63.77 -88.10
N ASN A 14 -23.41 -64.31 -88.50
CA ASN A 14 -22.17 -64.19 -87.73
C ASN A 14 -21.65 -62.73 -87.69
N LEU A 15 -21.74 -62.00 -88.80
CA LEU A 15 -21.41 -60.57 -88.86
C LEU A 15 -22.38 -59.72 -88.01
N GLN A 16 -23.68 -60.04 -88.01
CA GLN A 16 -24.66 -59.40 -87.13
C GLN A 16 -24.33 -59.66 -85.65
N ALA A 17 -24.02 -60.91 -85.27
CA ALA A 17 -23.62 -61.25 -83.90
C ALA A 17 -22.31 -60.56 -83.48
N GLN A 18 -21.33 -60.46 -84.38
CA GLN A 18 -20.08 -59.73 -84.12
C GLN A 18 -20.28 -58.21 -84.02
N LEU A 19 -21.17 -57.64 -84.85
CA LEU A 19 -21.51 -56.23 -84.82
C LEU A 19 -22.31 -55.89 -83.56
N GLU A 20 -23.25 -56.74 -83.13
CA GLU A 20 -23.98 -56.59 -81.88
C GLU A 20 -23.06 -56.73 -80.65
N LEU A 21 -22.05 -57.62 -80.70
CA LEU A 21 -20.99 -57.71 -79.68
C LEU A 21 -20.07 -56.47 -79.68
N ALA A 22 -19.78 -55.90 -80.85
CA ALA A 22 -18.99 -54.68 -80.98
C ALA A 22 -19.77 -53.45 -80.47
N GLU A 23 -21.06 -53.33 -80.80
CA GLU A 23 -21.95 -52.31 -80.24
C GLU A 23 -22.07 -52.44 -78.72
N LYS A 24 -22.26 -53.66 -78.18
CA LYS A 24 -22.28 -53.90 -76.72
C LYS A 24 -20.95 -53.54 -76.04
N ARG A 25 -19.81 -53.69 -76.72
CA ARG A 25 -18.49 -53.24 -76.22
C ARG A 25 -18.26 -51.74 -76.37
N SER A 26 -18.85 -51.11 -77.38
CA SER A 26 -18.80 -49.66 -77.63
C SER A 26 -19.72 -48.88 -76.69
N ALA A 27 -20.90 -49.42 -76.39
CA ALA A 27 -21.90 -48.84 -75.50
C ALA A 27 -21.53 -48.95 -74.01
N GLN A 28 -20.58 -49.82 -73.65
CA GLN A 28 -20.00 -49.83 -72.30
C GLN A 28 -18.99 -48.69 -72.18
N PRO A 29 -19.16 -47.73 -71.24
CA PRO A 29 -18.17 -46.70 -71.02
C PRO A 29 -16.85 -47.35 -70.62
N SER A 30 -15.72 -46.83 -71.13
CA SER A 30 -14.43 -47.50 -70.97
C SER A 30 -14.13 -47.76 -69.50
N PRO A 31 -13.51 -48.90 -69.14
CA PRO A 31 -13.27 -49.26 -67.74
C PRO A 31 -12.36 -48.25 -67.03
N GLU A 32 -11.59 -47.46 -67.78
CA GLU A 32 -10.79 -46.34 -67.28
C GLU A 32 -11.64 -45.10 -66.97
N LEU A 33 -12.64 -44.76 -67.80
CA LEU A 33 -13.62 -43.72 -67.50
C LEU A 33 -14.41 -44.04 -66.23
N ILE A 34 -14.79 -45.30 -66.02
CA ILE A 34 -15.48 -45.75 -64.79
C ILE A 34 -14.57 -45.60 -63.56
N LYS A 35 -13.27 -45.94 -63.67
CA LYS A 35 -12.30 -45.74 -62.59
C LYS A 35 -12.11 -44.25 -62.27
N LEU A 36 -11.92 -43.42 -63.29
CA LEU A 36 -11.75 -41.97 -63.13
C LEU A 36 -13.00 -41.32 -62.53
N HIS A 37 -14.20 -41.76 -62.89
CA HIS A 37 -15.44 -41.25 -62.28
C HIS A 37 -15.51 -41.60 -60.79
N LYS A 38 -15.14 -42.83 -60.40
CA LYS A 38 -15.09 -43.26 -58.99
C LYS A 38 -14.00 -42.52 -58.20
N GLU A 39 -12.85 -42.26 -58.80
CA GLU A 39 -11.79 -41.45 -58.19
C GLU A 39 -12.25 -39.99 -58.01
N MET A 40 -12.96 -39.42 -58.99
CA MET A 40 -13.57 -38.09 -58.89
C MET A 40 -14.68 -38.01 -57.82
N GLU A 41 -15.53 -39.03 -57.69
CA GLU A 41 -16.52 -39.12 -56.61
C GLU A 41 -15.85 -39.23 -55.25
N ARG A 42 -14.84 -40.10 -55.11
CA ARG A 42 -14.05 -40.24 -53.88
C ARG A 42 -13.37 -38.92 -53.50
N LEU A 43 -12.71 -38.24 -54.45
CA LEU A 43 -12.05 -36.95 -54.19
C LEU A 43 -13.05 -35.86 -53.80
N LYS A 44 -14.26 -35.84 -54.39
CA LYS A 44 -15.35 -34.95 -53.97
C LYS A 44 -15.82 -35.24 -52.55
N GLU A 45 -15.96 -36.51 -52.18
CA GLU A 45 -16.30 -36.89 -50.79
C GLU A 45 -15.20 -36.49 -49.79
N GLU A 46 -13.94 -36.77 -50.11
CA GLU A 46 -12.79 -36.43 -49.27
C GLU A 46 -12.64 -34.91 -49.12
N HIS A 47 -12.79 -34.16 -50.21
CA HIS A 47 -12.78 -32.70 -50.17
C HIS A 47 -13.99 -32.14 -49.40
N GLY A 48 -15.19 -32.70 -49.59
CA GLY A 48 -16.38 -32.31 -48.83
C GLY A 48 -16.25 -32.55 -47.33
N LYS A 49 -15.66 -33.69 -46.94
CA LYS A 49 -15.32 -33.99 -45.53
C LYS A 49 -14.26 -33.02 -44.99
N SER A 50 -13.23 -32.71 -45.78
CA SER A 50 -12.18 -31.74 -45.40
C SER A 50 -12.73 -30.32 -45.25
N LEU A 51 -13.61 -29.89 -46.14
CA LEU A 51 -14.24 -28.57 -46.11
C LEU A 51 -15.16 -28.44 -44.89
N LEU A 52 -15.95 -29.48 -44.57
CA LEU A 52 -16.80 -29.52 -43.39
C LEU A 52 -15.97 -29.41 -42.09
N LEU A 53 -14.85 -30.15 -42.00
CA LEU A 53 -13.96 -30.11 -40.85
C LEU A 53 -13.29 -28.74 -40.67
N GLU A 54 -12.82 -28.12 -41.75
CA GLU A 54 -12.23 -26.77 -41.67
C GLU A 54 -13.30 -25.69 -41.40
N GLN A 55 -14.54 -25.86 -41.88
CA GLN A 55 -15.66 -24.98 -41.54
C GLN A 55 -16.05 -25.10 -40.05
N GLN A 56 -16.13 -26.32 -39.51
CA GLN A 56 -16.35 -26.54 -38.07
C GLN A 56 -15.24 -25.90 -37.24
N ARG A 57 -13.99 -26.13 -37.64
CA ARG A 57 -12.81 -25.56 -36.97
C ARG A 57 -12.75 -24.02 -37.06
N SER A 58 -13.17 -23.43 -38.18
CA SER A 58 -13.32 -21.97 -38.31
C SER A 58 -14.40 -21.45 -37.35
N GLY A 59 -15.54 -22.15 -37.26
CA GLY A 59 -16.61 -21.82 -36.30
C GLY A 59 -16.13 -21.88 -34.85
N ASP A 60 -15.44 -22.95 -34.46
CA ASP A 60 -14.88 -23.10 -33.10
C ASP A 60 -13.88 -21.97 -32.76
N LEU A 61 -13.07 -21.54 -33.75
CA LEU A 61 -12.12 -20.43 -33.59
C LEU A 61 -12.83 -19.06 -33.53
N GLU A 62 -13.87 -18.85 -34.35
CA GLU A 62 -14.71 -17.65 -34.30
C GLU A 62 -15.45 -17.52 -32.98
N ASP A 63 -16.01 -18.61 -32.44
CA ASP A 63 -16.69 -18.59 -31.14
C ASP A 63 -15.71 -18.40 -29.98
N GLN A 64 -14.50 -18.96 -30.04
CA GLN A 64 -13.43 -18.66 -29.08
C GLN A 64 -13.04 -17.17 -29.12
N LEU A 65 -12.88 -16.60 -30.31
CA LEU A 65 -12.56 -15.18 -30.50
C LEU A 65 -13.68 -14.27 -30.00
N ARG A 66 -14.94 -14.60 -30.28
CA ARG A 66 -16.13 -13.88 -29.76
C ARG A 66 -16.18 -13.91 -28.24
N GLN A 67 -15.97 -15.08 -27.63
CA GLN A 67 -15.92 -15.18 -26.17
C GLN A 67 -14.75 -14.38 -25.58
N GLN A 68 -13.62 -14.29 -26.27
CA GLN A 68 -12.50 -13.44 -25.84
C GLN A 68 -12.87 -11.96 -25.93
N SER A 69 -13.43 -11.49 -27.05
CA SER A 69 -13.92 -10.11 -27.23
C SER A 69 -14.88 -9.70 -26.12
N VAL A 70 -15.89 -10.54 -25.82
CA VAL A 70 -16.86 -10.25 -24.75
C VAL A 70 -16.19 -10.18 -23.36
N ARG A 71 -15.18 -11.00 -23.07
CA ARG A 71 -14.42 -10.91 -21.81
C ARG A 71 -13.60 -9.61 -21.74
N GLU A 72 -12.97 -9.22 -22.85
CA GLU A 72 -12.18 -7.98 -22.95
C GLU A 72 -13.09 -6.74 -22.84
N GLU A 73 -14.23 -6.72 -23.53
CA GLU A 73 -15.27 -5.67 -23.43
C GLU A 73 -15.79 -5.50 -22.00
N LEU A 74 -16.09 -6.62 -21.30
CA LEU A 74 -16.53 -6.57 -19.90
C LEU A 74 -15.43 -6.07 -18.95
N GLN A 75 -14.16 -6.42 -19.21
CA GLN A 75 -13.02 -5.89 -18.45
C GLN A 75 -12.84 -4.38 -18.70
N VAL A 76 -12.91 -3.93 -19.95
CA VAL A 76 -12.86 -2.51 -20.31
C VAL A 76 -14.00 -1.74 -19.64
N ALA A 77 -15.25 -2.20 -19.73
CA ALA A 77 -16.39 -1.55 -19.07
C ALA A 77 -16.22 -1.49 -17.53
N SER A 78 -15.64 -2.51 -16.90
CA SER A 78 -15.31 -2.50 -15.47
C SER A 78 -14.22 -1.48 -15.12
N LEU A 79 -13.21 -1.32 -15.97
CA LEU A 79 -12.14 -0.33 -15.82
C LEU A 79 -12.66 1.09 -16.06
N GLU A 80 -13.51 1.31 -17.06
CA GLU A 80 -14.18 2.59 -17.32
C GLU A 80 -15.06 3.02 -16.14
N MET A 81 -15.85 2.11 -15.56
CA MET A 81 -16.65 2.38 -14.37
C MET A 81 -15.75 2.78 -13.17
N LYS A 82 -14.65 2.07 -12.93
CA LYS A 82 -13.68 2.43 -11.88
C LYS A 82 -13.01 3.79 -12.14
N LEU A 83 -12.67 4.08 -13.40
CA LEU A 83 -12.05 5.34 -13.80
C LEU A 83 -13.03 6.52 -13.67
N SER A 84 -14.32 6.30 -13.93
CA SER A 84 -15.41 7.25 -13.66
C SER A 84 -15.54 7.53 -12.16
N GLN A 85 -15.58 6.49 -11.30
CA GLN A 85 -15.60 6.64 -9.83
C GLN A 85 -14.36 7.37 -9.29
N LEU A 86 -13.17 7.09 -9.83
CA LEU A 86 -11.94 7.83 -9.51
C LEU A 86 -12.01 9.29 -9.95
N SER A 87 -12.62 9.57 -11.10
CA SER A 87 -12.80 10.94 -11.61
C SER A 87 -13.81 11.73 -10.77
N GLU A 88 -14.91 11.10 -10.33
CA GLU A 88 -15.91 11.69 -9.45
C GLU A 88 -15.34 11.99 -8.05
N THR A 89 -14.60 11.04 -7.47
CA THR A 89 -13.95 11.25 -6.16
C THR A 89 -12.85 12.31 -6.23
N VAL A 90 -12.00 12.32 -7.26
CA VAL A 90 -11.01 13.39 -7.49
C VAL A 90 -11.69 14.74 -7.70
N GLY A 91 -12.79 14.82 -8.46
CA GLY A 91 -13.59 16.04 -8.62
C GLY A 91 -14.16 16.54 -7.29
N SER A 92 -14.65 15.63 -6.46
CA SER A 92 -15.14 15.93 -5.10
C SER A 92 -14.03 16.48 -4.19
N TYR A 93 -12.82 15.90 -4.25
CA TYR A 93 -11.65 16.41 -3.53
C TYR A 93 -11.19 17.79 -4.04
N VAL A 94 -11.28 18.08 -5.33
CA VAL A 94 -10.97 19.41 -5.89
C VAL A 94 -11.96 20.45 -5.36
N LEU A 95 -13.27 20.16 -5.39
CA LEU A 95 -14.30 21.06 -4.85
C LEU A 95 -14.13 21.31 -3.35
N LEU A 96 -13.85 20.26 -2.56
CA LEU A 96 -13.58 20.39 -1.13
C LEU A 96 -12.32 21.23 -0.86
N ARG A 97 -11.26 21.03 -1.66
CA ARG A 97 -10.03 21.83 -1.57
C ARG A 97 -10.26 23.30 -1.91
N GLU A 98 -11.12 23.62 -2.88
CA GLU A 98 -11.52 25.01 -3.15
C GLU A 98 -12.30 25.60 -1.99
N GLN A 99 -13.25 24.85 -1.42
CA GLN A 99 -13.97 25.26 -0.21
C GLN A 99 -13.00 25.55 0.96
N ASP A 100 -12.07 24.64 1.24
CA ASP A 100 -11.04 24.82 2.26
C ASP A 100 -10.17 26.04 1.98
N GLN A 101 -9.75 26.25 0.73
CA GLN A 101 -9.00 27.45 0.34
C GLN A 101 -9.78 28.75 0.62
N THR A 102 -11.10 28.77 0.37
CA THR A 102 -11.93 29.95 0.71
C THR A 102 -12.13 30.14 2.21
N THR A 103 -12.22 29.07 3.00
CA THR A 103 -12.33 29.19 4.47
C THR A 103 -11.02 29.65 5.08
N ILE A 104 -9.88 29.12 4.63
CA ILE A 104 -8.54 29.58 5.00
C ILE A 104 -8.36 31.07 4.65
N GLN A 105 -8.84 31.51 3.49
CA GLN A 105 -8.77 32.93 3.11
C GLN A 105 -9.61 33.83 4.04
N LYS A 106 -10.86 33.44 4.36
CA LYS A 106 -11.70 34.15 5.34
C LYS A 106 -11.10 34.18 6.74
N LEU A 107 -10.45 33.09 7.17
CA LEU A 107 -9.76 33.04 8.46
C LEU A 107 -8.53 33.95 8.49
N LYS A 108 -7.73 34.00 7.41
CA LYS A 108 -6.63 34.97 7.26
C LYS A 108 -7.11 36.41 7.32
N GLU A 109 -8.21 36.72 6.62
CA GLU A 109 -8.83 38.04 6.66
C GLU A 109 -9.30 38.40 8.08
N ARG A 110 -9.89 37.45 8.83
CA ARG A 110 -10.28 37.70 10.23
C ARG A 110 -9.08 37.84 11.18
N ILE A 111 -7.99 37.10 10.95
CA ILE A 111 -6.74 37.28 11.71
C ILE A 111 -6.17 38.67 11.45
N ASN A 112 -6.06 39.11 10.20
CA ASN A 112 -5.59 40.45 9.87
C ASN A 112 -6.47 41.55 10.50
N GLN A 113 -7.80 41.39 10.49
CA GLN A 113 -8.70 42.31 11.21
C GLN A 113 -8.44 42.34 12.72
N LEU A 114 -8.21 41.18 13.34
CA LEU A 114 -7.89 41.10 14.77
C LEU A 114 -6.51 41.71 15.10
N ASP A 115 -5.54 41.59 14.19
CA ASP A 115 -4.24 42.25 14.32
C ASP A 115 -4.36 43.78 14.15
N ASP A 116 -5.19 44.26 13.22
CA ASP A 116 -5.51 45.68 13.09
C ASP A 116 -6.25 46.21 14.34
N GLU A 117 -7.25 45.48 14.85
CA GLU A 117 -7.94 45.78 16.12
C GLU A 117 -6.94 45.82 17.30
N ASN A 118 -6.05 44.82 17.43
CA ASN A 118 -5.04 44.75 18.49
C ASN A 118 -3.99 45.87 18.39
N THR A 119 -3.53 46.23 17.19
CA THR A 119 -2.57 47.34 17.01
C THR A 119 -3.21 48.69 17.31
N GLN A 120 -4.50 48.88 16.97
CA GLN A 120 -5.28 50.06 17.37
C GLN A 120 -5.43 50.13 18.89
N LEU A 121 -5.89 49.05 19.54
CA LEU A 121 -6.00 48.98 21.01
C LEU A 121 -4.66 49.21 21.71
N THR A 122 -3.56 48.71 21.16
CA THR A 122 -2.21 48.94 21.70
C THR A 122 -1.82 50.43 21.61
N LYS A 123 -2.10 51.10 20.48
CA LYS A 123 -1.90 52.55 20.32
C LYS A 123 -2.75 53.34 21.32
N GLU A 124 -4.05 52.99 21.45
CA GLU A 124 -4.92 53.62 22.45
C GLU A 124 -4.42 53.42 23.89
N HIS A 125 -3.90 52.23 24.22
CA HIS A 125 -3.33 51.96 25.54
C HIS A 125 -2.07 52.78 25.81
N ILE A 126 -1.21 52.98 24.81
CA ILE A 126 -0.05 53.87 24.91
C ILE A 126 -0.52 55.31 25.13
N GLU A 127 -1.44 55.82 24.31
CA GLU A 127 -1.99 57.18 24.47
C GLU A 127 -2.66 57.41 25.83
N ARG A 128 -3.47 56.43 26.31
CA ARG A 128 -4.09 56.49 27.65
C ARG A 128 -3.03 56.53 28.75
N ARG A 129 -1.93 55.78 28.59
CA ARG A 129 -0.81 55.76 29.54
C ARG A 129 -0.06 57.09 29.56
N GLU A 130 0.20 57.69 28.40
CA GLU A 130 0.85 59.01 28.30
C GLU A 130 0.00 60.12 28.93
N LYS A 131 -1.32 60.13 28.65
CA LYS A 131 -2.29 61.04 29.30
C LYS A 131 -2.33 60.84 30.82
N SER A 132 -2.26 59.60 31.29
CA SER A 132 -2.19 59.27 32.72
C SER A 132 -0.89 59.73 33.40
N THR A 133 0.27 59.59 32.74
CA THR A 133 1.56 60.07 33.30
C THR A 133 1.60 61.59 33.45
N HIS A 134 1.01 62.34 32.51
CA HIS A 134 0.84 63.79 32.62
C HIS A 134 -0.06 64.18 33.80
N ALA A 135 -1.18 63.48 34.00
CA ALA A 135 -2.06 63.71 35.14
C ALA A 135 -1.36 63.40 36.48
N ALA A 136 -0.59 62.31 36.56
CA ALA A 136 0.19 61.95 37.75
C ALA A 136 1.22 63.04 38.12
N GLY A 137 1.94 63.60 37.13
CA GLY A 137 2.88 64.70 37.35
C GLY A 137 2.23 66.00 37.87
N GLN A 138 0.98 66.27 37.50
CA GLN A 138 0.21 67.38 38.07
C GLN A 138 -0.20 67.09 39.52
N VAL A 139 -0.57 65.85 39.85
CA VAL A 139 -0.91 65.43 41.22
C VAL A 139 0.30 65.51 42.15
N THR A 140 1.50 65.10 41.73
CA THR A 140 2.72 65.25 42.54
C THR A 140 3.07 66.73 42.76
N GLY A 141 2.92 67.57 41.73
CA GLY A 141 3.10 69.02 41.85
C GLY A 141 2.09 69.70 42.80
N LEU A 142 0.87 69.15 42.94
CA LEU A 142 -0.10 69.59 43.94
C LEU A 142 0.25 69.09 45.35
N GLN A 143 0.74 67.85 45.49
CA GLN A 143 1.20 67.30 46.77
C GLN A 143 2.36 68.12 47.36
N GLU A 144 3.31 68.57 46.55
CA GLU A 144 4.38 69.47 47.00
C GLU A 144 3.85 70.82 47.51
N LYS A 145 2.85 71.41 46.82
CA LYS A 145 2.22 72.66 47.25
C LYS A 145 1.48 72.48 48.58
N ILE A 146 0.77 71.37 48.76
CA ILE A 146 0.11 71.00 50.02
C ILE A 146 1.13 70.80 51.14
N ALA A 147 2.26 70.14 50.87
CA ALA A 147 3.34 69.98 51.85
C ALA A 147 3.92 71.32 52.31
N LYS A 148 4.18 72.25 51.37
CA LYS A 148 4.65 73.62 51.67
C LYS A 148 3.63 74.37 52.54
N LEU A 149 2.34 74.35 52.19
CA LEU A 149 1.26 74.95 53.02
C LEU A 149 1.20 74.33 54.42
N LYS A 150 1.35 73.01 54.55
CA LYS A 150 1.37 72.31 55.85
C LYS A 150 2.57 72.72 56.71
N THR A 151 3.73 73.01 56.11
CA THR A 151 4.89 73.55 56.86
C THR A 151 4.64 74.97 57.36
N PHE A 152 4.05 75.86 56.54
CA PHE A 152 3.68 77.21 56.98
C PHE A 152 2.63 77.19 58.11
N LEU A 153 1.63 76.31 58.02
CA LEU A 153 0.60 76.18 59.06
C LEU A 153 1.18 75.75 60.42
N LYS A 154 2.15 74.82 60.43
CA LYS A 154 2.90 74.43 61.64
C LYS A 154 3.70 75.61 62.23
N LEU A 155 4.31 76.42 61.36
CA LEU A 155 5.07 77.60 61.76
C LEU A 155 4.19 78.73 62.33
N ALA A 156 2.91 78.77 61.94
CA ALA A 156 1.93 79.69 62.49
C ALA A 156 1.35 79.20 63.83
N THR A 157 1.07 77.91 63.97
CA THR A 157 0.52 77.34 65.22
C THR A 157 1.54 77.35 66.37
N SER A 158 2.82 77.08 66.11
CA SER A 158 3.89 77.21 67.11
C SER A 158 4.03 78.64 67.67
N LYS A 159 3.75 79.67 66.87
CA LYS A 159 3.74 81.09 67.31
C LYS A 159 2.52 81.48 68.17
N ILE A 160 1.46 80.67 68.17
CA ILE A 160 0.26 80.92 68.98
C ILE A 160 0.43 80.31 70.38
N THR A 161 1.15 79.20 70.50
CA THR A 161 1.40 78.49 71.78
C THR A 161 2.42 79.16 72.71
N GLU A 162 3.07 80.25 72.29
CA GLU A 162 4.14 80.92 73.06
C GLU A 162 3.62 82.03 74.00
N LYS A 163 2.30 82.25 74.10
CA LYS A 163 1.67 83.19 75.06
C LYS A 163 0.86 82.45 76.14
N ALA A 164 1.39 82.49 77.36
CA ALA A 164 0.75 82.05 78.61
C ALA A 164 -0.48 82.93 78.99
N ALA A 165 -1.29 82.66 80.04
CA ALA A 165 -1.07 81.85 81.24
C ALA A 165 -2.38 81.35 81.93
N LEU A 166 -2.24 80.50 82.96
CA LEU A 166 -3.23 80.13 83.99
C LEU A 166 -3.66 81.35 84.86
N PRO A 167 -4.87 81.40 85.49
CA PRO A 167 -5.19 80.68 86.76
C PRO A 167 -6.69 80.27 86.94
N SER A 168 -7.23 79.84 88.10
CA SER A 168 -6.86 78.78 89.09
C SER A 168 -8.00 78.60 90.13
N ASN A 169 -8.01 77.45 90.85
CA ASN A 169 -8.63 77.11 92.17
C ASN A 169 -9.97 77.72 92.65
N LEU A 170 -10.86 76.84 93.12
CA LEU A 170 -11.82 77.09 94.21
C LEU A 170 -12.27 75.75 94.84
N GLU A 171 -11.47 75.23 95.78
CA GLU A 171 -11.89 74.18 96.73
C GLU A 171 -12.20 74.85 98.07
N GLU A 172 -13.47 74.91 98.47
CA GLU A 172 -13.89 75.15 99.87
C GLU A 172 -15.38 74.75 100.02
N MET A 173 -15.64 73.57 100.58
CA MET A 173 -17.00 73.08 100.86
C MET A 173 -16.98 72.16 102.07
N THR A 174 -17.92 72.34 103.02
CA THR A 174 -17.74 71.82 104.38
C THR A 174 -18.38 70.45 104.63
N VAL A 175 -17.90 69.73 105.65
CA VAL A 175 -18.39 68.40 106.05
C VAL A 175 -19.89 68.38 106.44
N ALA A 176 -20.49 69.54 106.72
CA ALA A 176 -21.93 69.66 106.95
C ALA A 176 -22.76 69.34 105.69
N GLU A 177 -22.27 69.71 104.50
CA GLU A 177 -23.01 69.58 103.23
C GLU A 177 -23.01 68.13 102.72
N TYR A 178 -22.00 67.33 103.08
CA TYR A 178 -21.99 65.88 102.85
C TYR A 178 -23.11 65.14 103.59
N ARG A 179 -23.66 65.70 104.69
CA ARG A 179 -24.72 65.05 105.47
C ARG A 179 -26.11 65.28 104.86
N ASP A 180 -26.33 66.45 104.28
CA ASP A 180 -27.60 66.80 103.59
C ASP A 180 -27.76 66.11 102.24
N LEU A 181 -26.64 65.69 101.60
CA LEU A 181 -26.65 64.99 100.32
C LEU A 181 -27.11 63.52 100.43
N ILE A 182 -26.95 62.88 101.59
CA ILE A 182 -27.28 61.47 101.81
C ILE A 182 -28.80 61.23 101.96
N VAL A 183 -29.59 62.27 102.24
CA VAL A 183 -31.02 62.16 102.57
C VAL A 183 -31.96 62.67 101.45
N ARG A 184 -31.46 63.39 100.42
CA ARG A 184 -32.30 63.94 99.33
C ARG A 184 -32.34 63.08 98.05
N GLU A 185 -33.09 61.98 98.15
CA GLU A 185 -34.13 61.56 97.18
C GLU A 185 -33.87 61.77 95.66
N THR A 186 -32.74 61.31 95.14
CA THR A 186 -32.45 61.32 93.68
C THR A 186 -31.90 59.99 93.14
N ALA A 187 -31.10 59.26 93.91
CA ALA A 187 -30.50 57.98 93.47
C ALA A 187 -31.53 56.90 93.08
N GLY A 188 -32.66 56.80 93.79
CA GLY A 188 -33.69 55.79 93.50
C GLY A 188 -34.32 55.94 92.11
N LYS A 189 -34.48 57.18 91.61
CA LYS A 189 -34.99 57.44 90.25
C LYS A 189 -33.95 57.15 89.18
N GLN A 190 -32.66 57.35 89.46
CA GLN A 190 -31.58 57.02 88.52
C GLN A 190 -31.47 55.51 88.31
N TYR A 191 -31.41 54.71 89.39
CA TYR A 191 -31.43 53.25 89.26
C TYR A 191 -32.70 52.71 88.59
N GLN A 192 -33.87 53.33 88.83
CA GLN A 192 -35.10 52.96 88.14
C GLN A 192 -35.04 53.31 86.63
N GLN A 193 -34.43 54.43 86.25
CA GLN A 193 -34.22 54.81 84.85
C GLN A 193 -33.18 53.92 84.16
N GLU A 194 -32.08 53.56 84.82
CA GLU A 194 -31.08 52.62 84.30
C GLU A 194 -31.70 51.24 84.04
N LEU A 195 -32.53 50.72 84.95
CA LEU A 195 -33.25 49.45 84.74
C LEU A 195 -34.26 49.51 83.58
N ILE A 196 -34.87 50.67 83.32
CA ILE A 196 -35.74 50.88 82.16
C ILE A 196 -34.91 50.93 80.87
N GLN A 197 -33.81 51.68 80.85
CA GLN A 197 -32.89 51.76 79.71
C GLN A 197 -32.32 50.38 79.35
N LEU A 198 -31.89 49.60 80.35
CA LEU A 198 -31.36 48.25 80.12
C LEU A 198 -32.42 47.27 79.58
N ARG A 199 -33.70 47.42 79.98
CA ARG A 199 -34.82 46.69 79.37
C ARG A 199 -35.09 47.12 77.93
N GLU A 200 -35.05 48.42 77.63
CA GLU A 200 -35.20 48.90 76.26
C GLU A 200 -34.06 48.42 75.35
N GLU A 201 -32.81 48.45 75.84
CA GLU A 201 -31.67 47.90 75.10
C GLU A 201 -31.80 46.40 74.85
N PHE A 202 -32.30 45.64 75.82
CA PHE A 202 -32.57 44.21 75.65
C PHE A 202 -33.66 43.93 74.61
N GLU A 203 -34.78 44.66 74.61
CA GLU A 203 -35.83 44.49 73.60
C GLU A 203 -35.39 45.00 72.21
N ARG A 204 -34.55 46.04 72.14
CA ARG A 204 -33.87 46.47 70.89
C ARG A 204 -32.88 45.41 70.39
N TYR A 205 -32.15 44.74 71.28
CA TYR A 205 -31.26 43.63 70.92
C TYR A 205 -32.05 42.42 70.41
N LYS A 206 -33.14 42.04 71.08
CA LYS A 206 -34.05 40.96 70.70
C LYS A 206 -34.71 41.20 69.34
N THR A 207 -35.21 42.40 69.07
CA THR A 207 -35.75 42.77 67.75
C THR A 207 -34.68 42.80 66.65
N ARG A 208 -33.44 43.25 66.94
CA ARG A 208 -32.30 43.13 66.00
C ARG A 208 -31.94 41.66 65.73
N ALA A 209 -31.82 40.82 66.74
CA ALA A 209 -31.54 39.39 66.58
C ALA A 209 -32.63 38.70 65.75
N GLN A 210 -33.90 39.03 66.00
CA GLN A 210 -35.03 38.47 65.25
C GLN A 210 -35.09 38.97 63.80
N THR A 211 -34.68 40.21 63.51
CA THR A 211 -34.54 40.70 62.12
C THR A 211 -33.31 40.14 61.41
N VAL A 212 -32.21 39.86 62.11
CA VAL A 212 -31.05 39.14 61.55
C VAL A 212 -31.42 37.68 61.22
N LEU A 213 -32.17 37.00 62.08
CA LEU A 213 -32.65 35.64 61.82
C LEU A 213 -33.63 35.60 60.64
N ARG A 214 -34.65 36.48 60.61
CA ARG A 214 -35.59 36.55 59.46
C ARG A 214 -34.91 36.99 58.16
N SER A 215 -33.90 37.87 58.20
CA SER A 215 -33.15 38.24 57.00
C SER A 215 -32.20 37.13 56.53
N LYS A 216 -31.78 36.21 57.41
CA LYS A 216 -31.07 34.98 57.04
C LYS A 216 -32.02 33.96 56.39
N GLU A 217 -33.17 33.68 57.00
CA GLU A 217 -34.22 32.81 56.42
C GLU A 217 -34.72 33.33 55.06
N ASN A 218 -34.84 34.66 54.90
CA ASN A 218 -35.20 35.27 53.62
C ASN A 218 -34.07 35.27 52.57
N LYS A 219 -32.81 35.03 52.97
CA LYS A 219 -31.69 35.00 52.01
C LYS A 219 -31.60 33.66 51.27
N ASP A 220 -31.99 32.58 51.94
CA ASP A 220 -32.07 31.24 51.32
C ASP A 220 -33.39 31.04 50.55
N SER A 221 -34.45 31.77 50.89
CA SER A 221 -35.73 31.73 50.15
C SER A 221 -35.76 32.63 48.90
N ILE A 222 -34.95 33.70 48.85
CA ILE A 222 -34.89 34.68 47.76
C ILE A 222 -33.56 34.58 46.97
N THR A 223 -33.38 33.47 46.24
CA THR A 223 -32.73 33.57 44.92
C THR A 223 -33.70 34.28 43.96
N PRO A 224 -33.32 35.38 43.31
CA PRO A 224 -34.17 36.13 42.38
C PRO A 224 -34.90 35.24 41.35
N PRO A 225 -36.17 35.52 41.00
CA PRO A 225 -36.92 34.71 40.04
C PRO A 225 -36.30 34.68 38.64
N VAL A 226 -35.50 35.70 38.28
CA VAL A 226 -34.70 35.72 37.05
C VAL A 226 -33.57 34.68 37.10
N GLN A 227 -32.91 34.52 38.25
CA GLN A 227 -31.82 33.56 38.40
C GLN A 227 -32.34 32.11 38.44
N ARG A 228 -33.49 31.84 39.09
CA ARG A 228 -34.14 30.51 39.02
C ARG A 228 -34.52 30.11 37.59
N LYS A 229 -35.20 31.02 36.86
CA LYS A 229 -35.56 30.78 35.45
C LYS A 229 -34.33 30.57 34.56
N ASN A 230 -33.23 31.28 34.82
CA ASN A 230 -31.98 31.09 34.08
C ASN A 230 -31.29 29.76 34.44
N THR A 231 -31.32 29.32 35.70
CA THR A 231 -30.80 27.99 36.06
C THR A 231 -31.68 26.87 35.50
N GLU A 232 -33.00 27.03 35.48
CA GLU A 232 -33.95 26.08 34.89
C GLU A 232 -33.77 25.99 33.36
N SER A 233 -33.57 27.11 32.66
CA SER A 233 -33.32 27.10 31.21
C SER A 233 -31.95 26.53 30.84
N ILE A 234 -30.91 26.79 31.64
CA ILE A 234 -29.60 26.16 31.50
C ILE A 234 -29.68 24.65 31.78
N GLN A 235 -30.45 24.22 32.78
CA GLN A 235 -30.69 22.80 33.06
C GLN A 235 -31.45 22.10 31.94
N SER A 236 -32.52 22.72 31.40
CA SER A 236 -33.22 22.23 30.21
C SER A 236 -32.26 22.08 29.03
N ARG A 237 -31.44 23.11 28.77
CA ARG A 237 -30.46 23.07 27.67
C ARG A 237 -29.37 22.01 27.88
N LEU A 238 -28.99 21.74 29.14
CA LEU A 238 -28.07 20.66 29.49
C LEU A 238 -28.70 19.28 29.20
N LEU A 239 -29.97 19.09 29.51
CA LEU A 239 -30.71 17.86 29.19
C LEU A 239 -30.85 17.69 27.67
N ASP A 240 -31.24 18.74 26.92
CA ASP A 240 -31.30 18.69 25.45
C ASP A 240 -29.94 18.30 24.84
N LEU A 241 -28.84 18.87 25.35
CA LEU A 241 -27.49 18.55 24.88
C LEU A 241 -27.06 17.13 25.27
N GLN A 242 -27.46 16.64 26.44
CA GLN A 242 -27.22 15.25 26.85
C GLN A 242 -27.99 14.26 25.98
N GLU A 243 -29.25 14.55 25.65
CA GLU A 243 -30.06 13.73 24.74
C GLU A 243 -29.50 13.76 23.31
N GLN A 244 -29.08 14.93 22.82
CA GLN A 244 -28.39 15.05 21.52
C GLN A 244 -27.08 14.26 21.48
N VAL A 245 -26.28 14.27 22.56
CA VAL A 245 -25.05 13.46 22.64
C VAL A 245 -25.37 11.97 22.62
N HIS A 246 -26.38 11.49 23.37
CA HIS A 246 -26.79 10.08 23.31
C HIS A 246 -27.33 9.69 21.93
N SER A 247 -28.13 10.55 21.29
CA SER A 247 -28.65 10.32 19.94
C SER A 247 -27.52 10.22 18.90
N LEU A 248 -26.52 11.11 18.97
CA LEU A 248 -25.34 11.07 18.11
C LEU A 248 -24.44 9.86 18.41
N GLN A 249 -24.35 9.41 19.67
CA GLN A 249 -23.64 8.18 20.04
C GLN A 249 -24.33 6.95 19.44
N ASN A 250 -25.65 6.83 19.57
CA ASN A 250 -26.42 5.73 18.98
C ASN A 250 -26.31 5.72 17.44
N GLN A 251 -26.44 6.89 16.78
CA GLN A 251 -26.25 7.00 15.33
C GLN A 251 -24.84 6.58 14.90
N LYS A 252 -23.81 6.97 15.67
CA LYS A 252 -22.43 6.56 15.43
C LYS A 252 -22.29 5.03 15.56
N GLU A 253 -22.84 4.41 16.59
CA GLU A 253 -22.80 2.96 16.79
C GLU A 253 -23.56 2.19 15.68
N GLU A 254 -24.69 2.74 15.21
CA GLU A 254 -25.43 2.17 14.07
C GLU A 254 -24.67 2.27 12.74
N GLU A 255 -23.99 3.39 12.47
CA GLU A 255 -23.12 3.54 11.29
C GLU A 255 -21.88 2.63 11.40
N GLU A 256 -21.21 2.57 12.56
CA GLU A 256 -20.10 1.65 12.81
C GLU A 256 -20.54 0.18 12.62
N GLY A 257 -21.73 -0.19 13.09
CA GLY A 257 -22.33 -1.50 12.85
C GLY A 257 -22.60 -1.78 11.37
N ARG A 258 -23.14 -0.81 10.62
CA ARG A 258 -23.35 -0.91 9.16
C ARG A 258 -22.03 -1.06 8.40
N HIS A 259 -21.02 -0.25 8.73
CA HIS A 259 -19.68 -0.35 8.14
C HIS A 259 -18.99 -1.67 8.48
N LEU A 260 -19.12 -2.18 9.70
CA LEU A 260 -18.57 -3.48 10.11
C LEU A 260 -19.23 -4.63 9.32
N MET A 261 -20.55 -4.60 9.14
CA MET A 261 -21.28 -5.60 8.36
C MET A 261 -20.95 -5.53 6.86
N SER A 262 -20.80 -4.33 6.29
CA SER A 262 -20.33 -4.14 4.91
C SER A 262 -18.90 -4.68 4.72
N THR A 263 -17.99 -4.32 5.64
CA THR A 263 -16.60 -4.81 5.66
C THR A 263 -16.54 -6.34 5.79
N ARG A 264 -17.44 -6.95 6.57
CA ARG A 264 -17.54 -8.41 6.70
C ARG A 264 -17.95 -9.06 5.38
N LYS A 265 -18.98 -8.55 4.69
CA LYS A 265 -19.43 -9.05 3.39
C LYS A 265 -18.32 -8.97 2.34
N LEU A 266 -17.67 -7.81 2.21
CA LEU A 266 -16.55 -7.63 1.28
C LEU A 266 -15.38 -8.59 1.57
N ARG A 267 -15.06 -8.85 2.84
CA ARG A 267 -14.04 -9.85 3.23
C ARG A 267 -14.44 -11.29 2.90
N GLU A 268 -15.74 -11.59 2.91
CA GLU A 268 -16.30 -12.90 2.56
C GLU A 268 -16.29 -13.11 1.04
N GLU A 269 -16.71 -12.10 0.27
CA GLU A 269 -16.60 -12.06 -1.20
C GLU A 269 -15.15 -12.19 -1.68
N ILE A 270 -14.21 -11.45 -1.07
CA ILE A 270 -12.77 -11.57 -1.38
C ILE A 270 -12.26 -12.99 -1.09
N ARG A 271 -12.73 -13.64 -0.02
CA ARG A 271 -12.36 -15.02 0.31
C ARG A 271 -12.91 -16.00 -0.73
N GLU A 272 -14.17 -15.88 -1.10
CA GLU A 272 -14.76 -16.73 -2.15
C GLU A 272 -14.01 -16.61 -3.48
N ILE A 273 -13.65 -15.39 -3.89
CA ILE A 273 -12.88 -15.16 -5.12
C ILE A 273 -11.49 -15.78 -5.00
N ALA A 274 -10.81 -15.62 -3.86
CA ALA A 274 -9.49 -16.21 -3.63
C ALA A 274 -9.53 -17.76 -3.63
N ASP A 275 -10.58 -18.38 -3.06
CA ASP A 275 -10.73 -19.83 -3.06
C ASP A 275 -11.14 -20.38 -4.45
N LYS A 276 -11.95 -19.63 -5.23
CA LYS A 276 -12.24 -19.95 -6.65
C LYS A 276 -10.96 -19.90 -7.49
N HIS A 277 -10.19 -18.82 -7.43
CA HIS A 277 -8.91 -18.72 -8.14
C HIS A 277 -7.91 -19.81 -7.71
N ARG A 278 -7.85 -20.16 -6.41
CA ARG A 278 -7.01 -21.26 -5.93
C ARG A 278 -7.44 -22.61 -6.55
N ALA A 279 -8.75 -22.88 -6.62
CA ALA A 279 -9.28 -24.08 -7.25
C ALA A 279 -8.97 -24.14 -8.76
N GLU A 280 -9.10 -23.01 -9.47
CA GLU A 280 -8.76 -22.89 -10.89
C GLU A 280 -7.26 -23.14 -11.14
N VAL A 281 -6.36 -22.58 -10.32
CA VAL A 281 -4.92 -22.83 -10.42
C VAL A 281 -4.61 -24.32 -10.25
N VAL A 282 -5.16 -24.97 -9.22
CA VAL A 282 -4.97 -26.42 -8.99
C VAL A 282 -5.56 -27.26 -10.14
N ALA A 283 -6.70 -26.86 -10.70
CA ALA A 283 -7.28 -27.53 -11.88
C ALA A 283 -6.36 -27.41 -13.12
N MET A 284 -5.80 -26.23 -13.37
CA MET A 284 -4.85 -26.04 -14.47
C MET A 284 -3.54 -26.81 -14.25
N GLU A 285 -2.97 -26.79 -13.04
CA GLU A 285 -1.78 -27.57 -12.68
C GLU A 285 -1.99 -29.07 -12.87
N THR A 286 -3.13 -29.62 -12.44
CA THR A 286 -3.46 -31.04 -12.63
C THR A 286 -3.62 -31.38 -14.11
N GLN A 287 -4.27 -30.52 -14.91
CA GLN A 287 -4.38 -30.71 -16.36
C GLN A 287 -3.02 -30.67 -17.07
N HIS A 288 -2.12 -29.76 -16.67
CA HIS A 288 -0.76 -29.70 -17.21
C HIS A 288 0.07 -30.92 -16.82
N LYS A 289 -0.05 -31.39 -15.57
CA LYS A 289 0.59 -32.62 -15.09
C LYS A 289 0.11 -33.86 -15.87
N GLU A 290 -1.18 -33.95 -16.15
CA GLU A 290 -1.75 -35.05 -16.96
C GLU A 290 -1.25 -35.00 -18.42
N LYS A 291 -1.26 -33.82 -19.05
CA LYS A 291 -0.68 -33.61 -20.40
C LYS A 291 0.78 -34.04 -20.47
N LEU A 292 1.58 -33.70 -19.44
CA LEU A 292 2.99 -34.08 -19.35
C LEU A 292 3.17 -35.60 -19.15
N GLN A 293 2.32 -36.24 -18.34
CA GLN A 293 2.30 -37.71 -18.21
C GLN A 293 1.88 -38.42 -19.51
N ASN A 294 0.90 -37.87 -20.24
CA ASN A 294 0.47 -38.38 -21.56
C ASN A 294 1.61 -38.31 -22.59
N LEU A 295 2.37 -37.20 -22.60
CA LEU A 295 3.55 -37.04 -23.46
C LEU A 295 4.69 -37.97 -23.05
N HIS A 296 4.96 -38.11 -21.75
CA HIS A 296 5.97 -39.05 -21.24
C HIS A 296 5.66 -40.50 -21.64
N ARG A 297 4.40 -40.93 -21.51
CA ARG A 297 3.94 -42.25 -21.97
C ARG A 297 4.11 -42.45 -23.48
N HIS A 298 3.90 -41.42 -24.31
CA HIS A 298 4.20 -41.49 -25.75
C HIS A 298 5.70 -41.64 -26.01
N VAL A 299 6.56 -40.84 -25.37
CA VAL A 299 8.02 -40.92 -25.53
C VAL A 299 8.57 -42.27 -25.04
N GLN A 300 8.00 -42.83 -23.98
CA GLN A 300 8.38 -44.15 -23.50
C GLN A 300 7.91 -45.25 -24.46
N SER A 301 6.67 -45.20 -24.95
CA SER A 301 6.17 -46.14 -25.95
C SER A 301 6.94 -46.09 -27.29
N THR A 302 7.38 -44.91 -27.73
CA THR A 302 8.22 -44.82 -28.94
C THR A 302 9.62 -45.37 -28.69
N ARG A 303 10.24 -45.10 -27.53
CA ARG A 303 11.51 -45.72 -27.11
C ARG A 303 11.40 -47.24 -27.05
N ASP A 304 10.37 -47.78 -26.42
CA ASP A 304 10.18 -49.23 -26.31
C ASP A 304 9.99 -49.88 -27.69
N ARG A 305 9.29 -49.20 -28.61
CA ARG A 305 9.15 -49.64 -30.00
C ARG A 305 10.47 -49.58 -30.78
N THR A 306 11.27 -48.52 -30.63
CA THR A 306 12.57 -48.44 -31.32
C THR A 306 13.58 -49.44 -30.75
N VAL A 307 13.59 -49.68 -29.44
CA VAL A 307 14.43 -50.70 -28.81
C VAL A 307 14.06 -52.10 -29.29
N LYS A 308 12.76 -52.43 -29.39
CA LYS A 308 12.31 -53.71 -29.97
C LYS A 308 12.75 -53.87 -31.42
N LEU A 309 12.56 -52.84 -32.25
CA LEU A 309 12.96 -52.88 -33.66
C LEU A 309 14.49 -52.99 -33.83
N LEU A 310 15.28 -52.36 -32.96
CA LEU A 310 16.73 -52.55 -32.94
C LEU A 310 17.09 -53.99 -32.57
N ALA A 311 16.48 -54.56 -31.52
CA ALA A 311 16.73 -55.96 -31.13
C ALA A 311 16.34 -56.97 -32.21
N GLU A 312 15.24 -56.72 -32.94
CA GLU A 312 14.86 -57.52 -34.13
C GLU A 312 15.90 -57.42 -35.25
N LYS A 313 16.45 -56.22 -35.49
CA LYS A 313 17.49 -56.00 -36.51
C LYS A 313 18.84 -56.57 -36.11
N ASP A 314 19.21 -56.50 -34.83
CA ASP A 314 20.43 -57.14 -34.31
C ASP A 314 20.33 -58.67 -34.43
N ALA A 315 19.17 -59.27 -34.12
CA ALA A 315 18.93 -60.70 -34.32
C ALA A 315 18.99 -61.12 -35.81
N GLU A 316 18.48 -60.29 -36.73
CA GLU A 316 18.59 -60.51 -38.18
C GLU A 316 20.04 -60.39 -38.66
N ILE A 317 20.81 -59.41 -38.14
CA ILE A 317 22.25 -59.26 -38.42
C ILE A 317 23.03 -60.49 -37.94
N ASP A 318 22.76 -60.99 -36.74
CA ASP A 318 23.42 -62.17 -36.20
C ASP A 318 23.01 -63.46 -36.93
N HIS A 319 21.76 -63.55 -37.40
CA HIS A 319 21.34 -64.63 -38.30
C HIS A 319 22.10 -64.60 -39.63
N LEU A 320 22.17 -63.45 -40.31
CA LEU A 320 22.91 -63.27 -41.57
C LEU A 320 24.42 -63.50 -41.41
N ARG A 321 25.00 -63.12 -40.25
CA ARG A 321 26.38 -63.46 -39.89
C ARG A 321 26.57 -64.97 -39.74
N GLY A 322 25.62 -65.66 -39.09
CA GLY A 322 25.60 -67.12 -38.96
C GLY A 322 25.52 -67.81 -40.33
N GLU A 323 24.65 -67.35 -41.22
CA GLU A 323 24.55 -67.86 -42.60
C GLU A 323 25.85 -67.62 -43.39
N LEU A 324 26.41 -66.41 -43.35
CA LEU A 324 27.70 -66.10 -43.97
C LEU A 324 28.83 -66.99 -43.43
N GLN A 325 28.85 -67.26 -42.12
CA GLN A 325 29.82 -68.16 -41.52
C GLN A 325 29.61 -69.62 -41.92
N ALA A 326 28.35 -70.05 -42.11
CA ALA A 326 28.02 -71.37 -42.66
C ALA A 326 28.43 -71.51 -44.13
N LEU A 327 28.16 -70.52 -44.99
CA LEU A 327 28.64 -70.48 -46.38
C LEU A 327 30.17 -70.42 -46.45
N ARG A 328 30.83 -69.68 -45.55
CA ARG A 328 32.31 -69.66 -45.45
C ARG A 328 32.87 -71.02 -45.04
N SER A 329 32.16 -71.76 -44.19
CA SER A 329 32.53 -73.12 -43.78
C SER A 329 32.34 -74.13 -44.92
N GLN A 330 31.30 -73.96 -45.76
CA GLN A 330 31.06 -74.78 -46.96
C GLN A 330 32.05 -74.48 -48.10
N SER A 331 32.64 -73.29 -48.15
CA SER A 331 33.61 -72.88 -49.19
C SER A 331 35.08 -73.12 -48.80
N HIS A 332 35.37 -73.69 -47.63
CA HIS A 332 36.72 -74.10 -47.23
C HIS A 332 37.06 -75.56 -47.61
N THR A 333 36.94 -75.86 -48.91
CA THR A 333 37.66 -76.97 -49.58
C THR A 333 38.40 -76.43 -50.81
N GLY A 334 39.36 -75.53 -50.59
CA GLY A 334 40.16 -74.91 -51.65
C GLY A 334 40.96 -73.73 -51.13
N GLY A 335 42.21 -73.97 -50.71
CA GLY A 335 43.10 -72.92 -50.25
C GLY A 335 43.96 -72.34 -51.37
N LEU A 336 44.33 -71.06 -51.25
CA LEU A 336 45.74 -70.65 -51.27
C LEU A 336 45.90 -69.26 -50.61
N GLU A 337 47.12 -68.97 -50.16
CA GLU A 337 47.50 -67.77 -49.43
C GLU A 337 47.54 -66.49 -50.31
N ARG A 338 47.43 -65.31 -49.69
CA ARG A 338 48.55 -64.33 -49.70
C ARG A 338 48.38 -63.19 -48.68
N SER A 339 49.52 -62.78 -48.14
CA SER A 339 49.70 -61.64 -47.23
C SER A 339 49.94 -60.32 -48.00
N LEU A 340 50.07 -59.22 -47.23
CA LEU A 340 50.49 -57.84 -47.61
C LEU A 340 49.31 -56.93 -48.08
N SER A 341 49.24 -55.63 -47.72
CA SER A 341 49.98 -54.79 -46.74
C SER A 341 49.41 -53.35 -46.74
N HIS A 342 49.70 -52.54 -45.70
CA HIS A 342 49.41 -51.08 -45.58
C HIS A 342 47.92 -50.67 -45.46
N ALA A 343 47.53 -49.64 -44.71
CA ALA A 343 48.22 -48.87 -43.65
C ALA A 343 47.17 -48.24 -42.72
N SER A 344 47.49 -48.01 -41.45
CA SER A 344 46.70 -47.16 -40.55
C SER A 344 47.59 -46.58 -39.46
N THR A 345 47.98 -45.32 -39.62
CA THR A 345 48.76 -44.55 -38.65
C THR A 345 47.87 -43.93 -37.59
N ALA A 346 48.27 -44.16 -36.33
CA ALA A 346 47.88 -43.53 -35.06
C ALA A 346 47.10 -42.19 -35.08
N SER A 347 46.03 -42.14 -34.27
CA SER A 347 45.83 -41.26 -33.09
C SER A 347 44.41 -41.54 -32.55
N GLY A 348 44.13 -41.89 -31.29
CA GLY A 348 44.52 -41.22 -30.05
C GLY A 348 43.39 -40.25 -29.63
N GLY A 349 42.61 -40.48 -28.57
CA GLY A 349 42.52 -41.67 -27.71
C GLY A 349 41.46 -41.56 -26.61
N ASN A 350 41.43 -42.59 -25.77
CA ASN A 350 41.26 -42.53 -24.31
C ASN A 350 39.95 -41.98 -23.69
N THR A 351 39.06 -42.89 -23.30
CA THR A 351 38.33 -42.79 -22.02
C THR A 351 38.39 -44.14 -21.29
N GLN A 352 38.78 -44.10 -20.01
CA GLN A 352 39.05 -45.28 -19.18
C GLN A 352 37.97 -45.42 -18.08
N ASN A 353 37.67 -46.68 -17.74
CA ASN A 353 36.68 -47.14 -16.77
C ASN A 353 36.58 -46.37 -15.44
N GLY A 354 35.38 -46.36 -14.86
CA GLY A 354 35.14 -46.05 -13.45
C GLY A 354 33.74 -46.49 -13.00
N MET A 355 33.61 -47.70 -12.43
CA MET A 355 32.38 -48.15 -11.77
C MET A 355 32.22 -47.50 -10.39
N GLY A 356 30.99 -47.27 -9.94
CA GLY A 356 30.70 -46.85 -8.56
C GLY A 356 29.20 -46.78 -8.26
N ASN A 357 28.69 -47.73 -7.47
CA ASN A 357 27.34 -47.70 -6.91
C ASN A 357 27.26 -46.73 -5.72
N GLY A 358 26.08 -46.18 -5.43
CA GLY A 358 25.82 -45.50 -4.16
C GLY A 358 24.57 -44.61 -4.20
N GLU A 359 23.47 -45.10 -3.64
CA GLU A 359 22.32 -44.27 -3.29
C GLU A 359 22.69 -43.31 -2.13
N LEU A 360 22.14 -42.09 -2.13
CA LEU A 360 21.29 -41.56 -1.05
C LEU A 360 20.76 -40.16 -1.41
N GLU A 361 19.70 -39.76 -0.70
CA GLU A 361 18.85 -38.60 -1.03
C GLU A 361 19.30 -37.31 -0.27
N PRO A 362 18.45 -36.28 -0.02
CA PRO A 362 18.66 -34.91 -0.48
C PRO A 362 19.18 -33.97 0.62
N ASP A 363 19.57 -32.74 0.23
CA ASP A 363 19.37 -31.57 1.10
C ASP A 363 19.33 -30.24 0.34
N TYR A 364 18.44 -29.37 0.80
CA TYR A 364 18.30 -27.94 0.51
C TYR A 364 18.31 -27.21 1.89
N PRO A 365 18.45 -25.87 2.01
CA PRO A 365 18.87 -24.84 1.04
C PRO A 365 19.86 -23.78 1.65
N THR A 366 20.02 -22.65 0.94
CA THR A 366 20.39 -21.30 1.44
C THR A 366 21.91 -20.91 1.44
N PRO A 367 22.28 -19.61 1.54
CA PRO A 367 22.46 -18.82 0.31
C PRO A 367 23.69 -17.87 0.30
N SER A 368 24.46 -17.81 -0.79
CA SER A 368 25.48 -16.75 -0.96
C SER A 368 25.04 -15.68 -1.97
N LEU A 369 24.95 -14.44 -1.47
CA LEU A 369 24.94 -13.20 -2.26
C LEU A 369 25.85 -13.31 -3.49
N PHE A 370 25.35 -12.95 -4.67
CA PHE A 370 26.20 -12.47 -5.76
C PHE A 370 25.72 -11.13 -6.28
N GLN A 371 26.47 -10.11 -5.88
CA GLN A 371 26.41 -8.75 -6.37
C GLN A 371 26.92 -8.72 -7.82
N THR A 372 26.03 -8.69 -8.81
CA THR A 372 26.44 -8.65 -10.22
C THR A 372 26.70 -7.21 -10.67
N THR A 373 27.91 -6.71 -10.39
CA THR A 373 28.50 -5.66 -11.25
C THR A 373 28.69 -6.23 -12.65
N THR A 374 28.06 -5.64 -13.66
CA THR A 374 28.12 -6.12 -15.05
C THR A 374 29.35 -5.56 -15.79
N PRO A 375 30.32 -6.40 -16.21
CA PRO A 375 31.26 -5.99 -17.24
C PRO A 375 30.63 -6.21 -18.62
N ARG A 376 30.44 -5.12 -19.38
CA ARG A 376 30.12 -5.22 -20.82
C ARG A 376 31.24 -5.99 -21.53
N ARG A 377 31.00 -7.24 -21.92
CA ARG A 377 31.87 -7.97 -22.84
C ARG A 377 31.23 -8.00 -24.22
N ASN A 378 31.75 -7.16 -25.12
CA ASN A 378 31.47 -7.27 -26.55
C ASN A 378 31.90 -8.67 -27.01
N ILE A 379 30.98 -9.44 -27.59
CA ILE A 379 31.29 -10.67 -28.31
C ILE A 379 31.05 -10.39 -29.79
N ASN A 380 32.14 -10.37 -30.55
CA ASN A 380 32.10 -10.26 -32.01
C ASN A 380 31.34 -11.47 -32.58
N LEU A 381 30.27 -11.22 -33.33
CA LEU A 381 29.70 -12.22 -34.22
C LEU A 381 30.55 -12.29 -35.49
N SER A 382 31.37 -13.34 -35.60
CA SER A 382 32.00 -13.73 -36.87
C SER A 382 32.19 -15.26 -36.91
N THR A 383 32.32 -15.78 -38.14
CA THR A 383 32.66 -17.18 -38.48
C THR A 383 31.75 -18.30 -37.92
N LYS A 384 30.47 -18.29 -38.31
CA LYS A 384 29.68 -19.53 -38.53
C LYS A 384 28.78 -19.53 -39.79
N SER A 385 28.82 -18.46 -40.59
CA SER A 385 28.04 -18.34 -41.83
C SER A 385 28.66 -19.05 -43.05
N THR A 386 29.92 -19.49 -42.96
CA THR A 386 30.66 -20.03 -44.12
C THR A 386 30.35 -21.48 -44.46
N GLU A 387 30.05 -22.33 -43.48
CA GLU A 387 29.69 -23.75 -43.72
C GLU A 387 28.29 -23.87 -44.35
N SER A 388 27.34 -23.03 -43.91
CA SER A 388 25.97 -23.01 -44.45
C SER A 388 25.92 -22.55 -45.92
N ILE A 389 26.81 -21.65 -46.35
CA ILE A 389 26.88 -21.19 -47.74
C ILE A 389 27.48 -22.28 -48.63
N SER A 390 28.50 -23.01 -48.16
CA SER A 390 29.10 -24.12 -48.91
C SER A 390 28.09 -25.22 -49.24
N ALA A 391 27.27 -25.63 -48.27
CA ALA A 391 26.26 -26.67 -48.46
C ALA A 391 25.11 -26.23 -49.42
N VAL A 392 24.78 -24.94 -49.45
CA VAL A 392 23.78 -24.39 -50.39
C VAL A 392 24.35 -24.29 -51.81
N GLN A 393 25.64 -24.00 -51.95
CA GLN A 393 26.30 -23.88 -53.25
C GLN A 393 26.55 -25.25 -53.91
N GLU A 394 26.88 -26.29 -53.13
CA GLU A 394 27.02 -27.67 -53.61
C GLU A 394 25.68 -28.29 -54.10
N ILE A 395 24.54 -27.82 -53.59
CA ILE A 395 23.20 -28.22 -54.07
C ILE A 395 22.83 -27.51 -55.38
N LEU A 396 23.35 -26.30 -55.62
CA LEU A 396 23.02 -25.46 -56.78
C LEU A 396 23.79 -25.86 -58.06
N GLU A 397 24.88 -26.64 -57.93
CA GLU A 397 25.71 -27.08 -59.06
C GLU A 397 25.27 -28.42 -59.69
N GLN A 398 24.18 -29.05 -59.21
CA GLN A 398 23.65 -30.29 -59.82
C GLN A 398 22.67 -30.02 -60.98
N PRO A 399 22.82 -30.67 -62.15
CA PRO A 399 21.93 -30.44 -63.29
C PRO A 399 20.56 -31.09 -63.08
N SER A 400 19.51 -30.26 -63.13
CA SER A 400 18.07 -30.61 -63.17
C SER A 400 17.52 -31.41 -61.97
N PRO A 401 16.81 -30.75 -61.03
CA PRO A 401 15.97 -31.46 -60.07
C PRO A 401 14.68 -31.93 -60.76
N GLY A 402 14.37 -33.23 -60.66
CA GLY A 402 13.03 -33.74 -60.96
C GLY A 402 11.97 -33.18 -60.00
N PRO A 403 10.67 -33.28 -60.34
CA PRO A 403 9.55 -32.59 -59.66
C PRO A 403 9.29 -33.01 -58.20
N THR A 404 10.10 -33.90 -57.63
CA THR A 404 10.01 -34.38 -56.26
C THR A 404 10.91 -33.65 -55.27
N LYS A 405 11.92 -32.88 -55.72
CA LYS A 405 12.83 -32.13 -54.83
C LYS A 405 12.33 -30.72 -54.47
N GLU A 406 11.66 -30.01 -55.39
CA GLU A 406 11.02 -28.71 -55.12
C GLU A 406 10.05 -28.72 -53.92
N PRO A 407 9.09 -29.66 -53.78
CA PRO A 407 8.17 -29.65 -52.63
C PRO A 407 8.87 -29.89 -51.29
N GLN A 408 9.99 -30.63 -51.26
CA GLN A 408 10.79 -30.82 -50.05
C GLN A 408 11.55 -29.55 -49.66
N LEU A 409 12.12 -28.85 -50.64
CA LEU A 409 12.79 -27.55 -50.41
C LEU A 409 11.80 -26.49 -49.93
N LEU A 410 10.62 -26.40 -50.54
CA LEU A 410 9.54 -25.49 -50.12
C LEU A 410 9.04 -25.79 -48.70
N HIS A 411 8.89 -27.08 -48.34
CA HIS A 411 8.54 -27.44 -46.97
C HIS A 411 9.62 -27.00 -45.97
N PHE A 412 10.90 -27.21 -46.27
CA PHE A 412 11.99 -26.79 -45.39
C PHE A 412 12.05 -25.27 -45.22
N ILE A 413 11.86 -24.49 -46.30
CA ILE A 413 11.77 -23.02 -46.26
C ILE A 413 10.58 -22.57 -45.40
N HIS A 414 9.41 -23.20 -45.55
CA HIS A 414 8.22 -22.87 -44.75
C HIS A 414 8.41 -23.22 -43.26
N GLU A 415 9.07 -24.35 -42.95
CA GLU A 415 9.41 -24.72 -41.57
C GLU A 415 10.46 -23.78 -40.95
N GLN A 416 11.43 -23.33 -41.75
CA GLN A 416 12.42 -22.32 -41.36
C GLN A 416 11.71 -20.99 -41.00
N GLN A 417 10.82 -20.49 -41.86
CA GLN A 417 10.02 -19.28 -41.63
C GLN A 417 9.12 -19.42 -40.40
N ARG A 418 8.54 -20.60 -40.17
CA ARG A 418 7.76 -20.89 -38.96
C ARG A 418 8.65 -20.82 -37.70
N ARG A 419 9.82 -21.45 -37.71
CA ARG A 419 10.78 -21.36 -36.58
C ARG A 419 11.25 -19.92 -36.35
N GLU A 420 11.46 -19.14 -37.41
CA GLU A 420 11.86 -17.72 -37.29
C GLU A 420 10.75 -16.83 -36.73
N THR A 421 9.48 -17.06 -37.10
CA THR A 421 8.32 -16.32 -36.55
C THR A 421 8.01 -16.73 -35.09
N GLU A 422 8.09 -18.01 -34.76
CA GLU A 422 8.00 -18.49 -33.37
C GLU A 422 9.14 -17.91 -32.50
N LEU A 423 10.36 -17.82 -33.02
CA LEU A 423 11.50 -17.22 -32.33
C LEU A 423 11.38 -15.69 -32.20
N ALA A 424 10.85 -15.01 -33.23
CA ALA A 424 10.56 -13.58 -33.18
C ALA A 424 9.46 -13.23 -32.16
N THR A 425 8.38 -14.02 -32.10
CA THR A 425 7.32 -13.82 -31.10
C THR A 425 7.80 -14.16 -29.68
N ALA A 426 8.62 -15.20 -29.50
CA ALA A 426 9.28 -15.49 -28.22
C ALA A 426 10.21 -14.35 -27.77
N ARG A 427 10.95 -13.72 -28.69
CA ARG A 427 11.78 -12.53 -28.39
C ARG A 427 10.94 -11.31 -28.00
N ARG A 428 9.79 -11.06 -28.64
CA ARG A 428 8.86 -9.98 -28.26
C ARG A 428 8.30 -10.20 -26.85
N LYS A 429 7.74 -11.39 -26.59
CA LYS A 429 7.24 -11.77 -25.24
C LYS A 429 8.32 -11.68 -24.18
N LYS A 430 9.56 -12.08 -24.48
CA LYS A 430 10.69 -11.90 -23.58
C LYS A 430 10.93 -10.42 -23.27
N PHE A 431 10.96 -9.55 -24.28
CA PHE A 431 11.16 -8.11 -24.09
C PHE A 431 10.02 -7.47 -23.28
N GLU A 432 8.76 -7.83 -23.57
CA GLU A 432 7.56 -7.39 -22.83
C GLU A 432 7.62 -7.80 -21.34
N LEU A 433 8.06 -9.02 -21.04
CA LEU A 433 8.27 -9.50 -19.67
C LEU A 433 9.47 -8.83 -18.98
N GLU A 434 10.57 -8.59 -19.69
CA GLU A 434 11.73 -7.85 -19.17
C GLU A 434 11.38 -6.38 -18.88
N ASP A 435 10.49 -5.77 -19.67
CA ASP A 435 10.00 -4.41 -19.44
C ASP A 435 9.04 -4.38 -18.25
N SER A 436 8.06 -5.28 -18.21
CA SER A 436 7.15 -5.46 -17.07
C SER A 436 7.91 -5.69 -15.75
N LEU A 437 9.03 -6.43 -15.80
CA LEU A 437 9.89 -6.66 -14.63
C LEU A 437 10.59 -5.37 -14.15
N ARG A 438 11.14 -4.56 -15.07
CA ARG A 438 11.69 -3.23 -14.73
C ARG A 438 10.62 -2.36 -14.09
N ASP A 439 9.45 -2.33 -14.70
CA ASP A 439 8.29 -1.54 -14.30
C ASP A 439 7.79 -1.94 -12.89
N LEU A 440 7.85 -3.24 -12.54
CA LEU A 440 7.57 -3.74 -11.20
C LEU A 440 8.68 -3.40 -10.19
N GLN A 441 9.95 -3.53 -10.57
CA GLN A 441 11.09 -3.18 -9.71
C GLN A 441 11.08 -1.69 -9.33
N GLU A 442 10.75 -0.79 -10.28
CA GLU A 442 10.60 0.63 -9.96
C GLU A 442 9.41 0.90 -9.03
N ARG A 443 8.29 0.17 -9.17
CA ARG A 443 7.15 0.29 -8.23
C ARG A 443 7.54 -0.21 -6.84
N GLU A 444 8.23 -1.33 -6.74
CA GLU A 444 8.75 -1.87 -5.49
C GLU A 444 9.70 -0.88 -4.80
N GLN A 445 10.64 -0.27 -5.55
CA GLN A 445 11.54 0.74 -5.01
C GLN A 445 10.79 1.97 -4.46
N ARG A 446 9.82 2.52 -5.22
CA ARG A 446 8.97 3.63 -4.74
C ARG A 446 8.19 3.25 -3.48
N HIS A 447 7.68 2.02 -3.39
CA HIS A 447 7.00 1.54 -2.19
C HIS A 447 7.94 1.36 -0.99
N LEU A 448 9.18 0.93 -1.21
CA LEU A 448 10.21 0.88 -0.16
C LEU A 448 10.56 2.29 0.36
N GLU A 449 10.75 3.26 -0.54
CA GLU A 449 11.00 4.67 -0.19
C GLU A 449 9.81 5.26 0.61
N GLN A 450 8.57 5.03 0.16
CA GLN A 450 7.36 5.39 0.90
C GLN A 450 7.29 4.71 2.27
N ASN A 451 7.67 3.42 2.37
CA ASN A 451 7.62 2.68 3.62
C ASN A 451 8.67 3.19 4.64
N ILE A 452 9.87 3.57 4.17
CA ILE A 452 10.89 4.23 4.98
C ILE A 452 10.37 5.58 5.48
N PHE A 453 9.85 6.42 4.57
CA PHE A 453 9.31 7.74 4.92
C PHE A 453 8.17 7.66 5.94
N LEU A 454 7.21 6.74 5.75
CA LEU A 454 6.11 6.52 6.69
C LEU A 454 6.60 5.99 8.04
N LYS A 455 7.60 5.09 8.07
CA LYS A 455 8.23 4.63 9.32
C LYS A 455 8.91 5.78 10.06
N ASP A 456 9.59 6.69 9.36
CA ASP A 456 10.21 7.86 9.98
C ASP A 456 9.21 8.92 10.43
N GLN A 457 8.09 9.08 9.73
CA GLN A 457 6.96 9.87 10.22
C GLN A 457 6.33 9.25 11.47
N ILE A 458 6.10 7.92 11.49
CA ILE A 458 5.59 7.22 12.68
C ILE A 458 6.55 7.42 13.86
N ARG A 459 7.85 7.16 13.68
CA ARG A 459 8.88 7.42 14.70
C ARG A 459 8.94 8.88 15.15
N LYS A 460 8.59 9.84 14.28
CA LYS A 460 8.49 11.26 14.66
C LYS A 460 7.25 11.51 15.51
N LEU A 461 6.08 11.08 15.06
CA LEU A 461 4.81 11.22 15.78
C LEU A 461 4.81 10.46 17.11
N GLU A 462 5.47 9.31 17.21
CA GLU A 462 5.67 8.59 18.47
C GLU A 462 6.52 9.39 19.46
N ARG A 463 7.62 10.02 19.00
CA ARG A 463 8.44 10.90 19.84
C ARG A 463 7.69 12.15 20.27
N ASP A 464 6.98 12.79 19.35
CA ASP A 464 6.22 14.01 19.63
C ASP A 464 5.04 13.70 20.59
N ARG A 465 4.32 12.59 20.40
CA ARG A 465 3.28 12.12 21.35
C ARG A 465 3.87 11.75 22.71
N SER A 466 5.04 11.11 22.75
CA SER A 466 5.68 10.74 24.04
C SER A 466 6.13 11.97 24.84
N ARG A 467 6.51 13.06 24.15
CA ARG A 467 6.79 14.37 24.76
C ARG A 467 5.54 15.08 25.28
N GLU A 468 4.36 14.81 24.70
CA GLU A 468 3.08 15.32 25.18
C GLU A 468 2.55 14.53 26.38
N THR A 469 2.74 13.20 26.41
CA THR A 469 2.18 12.34 27.46
C THR A 469 3.00 12.31 28.75
N GLU A 470 4.32 12.46 28.68
CA GLU A 470 5.19 12.34 29.85
C GLU A 470 6.18 13.50 29.99
N SER A 471 6.40 13.90 31.24
CA SER A 471 7.66 14.49 31.69
C SER A 471 7.95 15.98 31.41
N MET A 472 7.00 16.90 31.17
CA MET A 472 7.38 18.34 31.24
C MET A 472 7.79 18.79 32.66
N GLU A 473 7.13 18.27 33.71
CA GLU A 473 7.50 18.55 35.10
C GLU A 473 8.75 17.75 35.55
N TYR A 474 8.83 16.47 35.19
CA TYR A 474 9.99 15.63 35.51
C TYR A 474 11.26 16.08 34.74
N LEU A 475 11.14 16.48 33.47
CA LEU A 475 12.24 17.07 32.70
C LEU A 475 12.67 18.41 33.30
N LYS A 476 11.73 19.29 33.68
CA LYS A 476 12.04 20.52 34.41
C LYS A 476 12.83 20.22 35.68
N ASN A 477 12.43 19.22 36.44
CA ASN A 477 13.12 18.82 37.67
C ASN A 477 14.52 18.25 37.38
N ILE A 478 14.71 17.38 36.37
CA ILE A 478 16.03 16.85 36.03
C ILE A 478 16.94 17.93 35.45
N ILE A 479 16.44 18.82 34.57
CA ILE A 479 17.22 19.94 34.03
C ILE A 479 17.61 20.91 35.16
N PHE A 480 16.71 21.17 36.11
CA PHE A 480 17.03 21.97 37.30
C PHE A 480 18.15 21.33 38.13
N HIS A 481 18.05 20.03 38.44
CA HIS A 481 19.11 19.29 39.14
C HIS A 481 20.41 19.23 38.34
N PHE A 482 20.35 19.09 37.02
CA PHE A 482 21.50 19.14 36.11
C PHE A 482 22.23 20.50 36.18
N MET A 483 21.48 21.61 36.16
CA MET A 483 22.05 22.95 36.31
C MET A 483 22.69 23.17 37.68
N CYS A 484 22.11 22.59 38.74
CA CYS A 484 22.59 22.73 40.12
C CYS A 484 23.67 21.71 40.54
N SER A 485 23.89 20.64 39.78
CA SER A 485 24.85 19.57 40.12
C SER A 485 26.27 19.84 39.59
N ASP A 486 27.26 19.19 40.20
CA ASP A 486 28.65 19.13 39.74
C ASP A 486 28.81 18.33 38.44
N SER A 487 29.99 18.44 37.81
CA SER A 487 30.31 17.80 36.52
C SER A 487 29.98 16.31 36.45
N TYR A 488 30.15 15.56 37.55
CA TYR A 488 29.86 14.13 37.62
C TYR A 488 28.36 13.83 37.71
N GLY A 489 27.60 14.62 38.49
CA GLY A 489 26.15 14.53 38.54
C GLY A 489 25.49 14.91 37.21
N ARG A 490 26.09 15.87 36.49
CA ARG A 490 25.65 16.24 35.13
C ARG A 490 25.73 15.07 34.16
N GLU A 491 26.87 14.39 34.08
CA GLU A 491 27.06 13.23 33.19
C GLU A 491 26.01 12.13 33.43
N GLN A 492 25.67 11.85 34.70
CA GLN A 492 24.64 10.86 35.04
C GLN A 492 23.24 11.28 34.60
N MET A 493 22.91 12.58 34.66
CA MET A 493 21.59 13.11 34.27
C MET A 493 21.41 13.28 32.75
N VAL A 494 22.50 13.26 31.96
CA VAL A 494 22.43 13.30 30.48
C VAL A 494 21.63 12.14 29.90
N LEU A 495 21.80 10.93 30.44
CA LEU A 495 21.14 9.74 29.89
C LEU A 495 19.61 9.78 30.13
N PRO A 496 19.10 10.05 31.36
CA PRO A 496 17.69 10.35 31.59
C PRO A 496 17.14 11.47 30.70
N ILE A 497 17.84 12.61 30.56
CA ILE A 497 17.41 13.72 29.69
C ILE A 497 17.29 13.26 28.24
N ALA A 498 18.26 12.48 27.73
CA ALA A 498 18.27 11.97 26.37
C ALA A 498 17.13 10.96 26.10
N THR A 499 16.83 10.09 27.07
CA THR A 499 15.70 9.17 27.00
C THR A 499 14.36 9.91 26.99
N ILE A 500 14.17 10.87 27.90
CA ILE A 500 12.92 11.66 28.01
C ILE A 500 12.69 12.52 26.76
N LEU A 501 13.72 13.21 26.27
CA LEU A 501 13.62 14.01 25.05
C LEU A 501 13.56 13.17 23.77
N HIS A 502 13.73 11.85 23.89
CA HIS A 502 13.80 10.88 22.79
C HIS A 502 14.75 11.33 21.67
N LEU A 503 15.98 11.65 22.08
CA LEU A 503 17.04 12.09 21.16
C LEU A 503 17.46 10.96 20.21
N SER A 504 17.80 11.34 18.98
CA SER A 504 18.32 10.42 17.96
C SER A 504 19.62 9.76 18.44
N PRO A 505 19.93 8.50 18.04
CA PRO A 505 21.20 7.85 18.37
C PRO A 505 22.44 8.71 18.03
N ASP A 506 22.39 9.47 16.94
CA ASP A 506 23.46 10.38 16.53
C ASP A 506 23.61 11.59 17.46
N GLU A 507 22.50 12.17 17.91
CA GLU A 507 22.49 13.29 18.86
C GLU A 507 23.05 12.86 20.21
N VAL A 508 22.67 11.67 20.70
CA VAL A 508 23.20 11.07 21.93
C VAL A 508 24.71 10.82 21.82
N LYS A 509 25.20 10.39 20.65
CA LYS A 509 26.63 10.19 20.38
C LYS A 509 27.41 11.51 20.48
N ILE A 510 26.92 12.57 19.83
CA ILE A 510 27.53 13.92 19.87
C ILE A 510 27.57 14.48 21.30
N ILE A 511 26.51 14.27 22.09
CA ILE A 511 26.45 14.75 23.48
C ILE A 511 27.47 13.99 24.35
N LYS A 512 27.58 12.66 24.22
CA LYS A 512 28.58 11.85 24.95
C LYS A 512 30.02 12.24 24.60
N GLU A 513 30.31 12.50 23.33
CA GLU A 513 31.62 12.96 22.86
C GLU A 513 31.97 14.33 23.45
N LYS A 514 31.02 15.27 23.45
CA LYS A 514 31.21 16.60 24.07
C LYS A 514 31.32 16.54 25.60
N ALA A 515 30.65 15.60 26.27
CA ALA A 515 30.75 15.38 27.72
C ALA A 515 32.15 14.90 28.11
N ALA A 516 32.63 13.84 27.45
CA ALA A 516 33.96 13.28 27.67
C ALA A 516 35.09 14.31 27.48
N ALA A 517 34.90 15.30 26.61
CA ALA A 517 35.85 16.38 26.34
C ALA A 517 36.04 17.40 27.50
N ARG A 518 35.34 17.26 28.65
CA ARG A 518 35.44 18.16 29.84
C ARG A 518 35.20 19.65 29.56
N ARG A 519 34.54 20.02 28.46
CA ARG A 519 34.29 21.41 28.03
C ARG A 519 32.94 22.00 28.47
N TRP A 520 32.36 21.51 29.57
CA TRP A 520 30.97 21.82 29.92
C TRP A 520 30.77 23.11 30.72
N ILE A 521 31.85 23.78 31.13
CA ILE A 521 31.83 25.15 31.66
C ILE A 521 33.17 25.84 31.29
N PRO A 522 33.17 27.09 30.78
CA PRO A 522 34.39 27.89 30.78
C PRO A 522 34.78 28.23 32.24
N ARG A 523 36.06 28.09 32.60
CA ARG A 523 36.55 28.62 33.86
C ARG A 523 36.53 30.14 33.79
N ASN A 524 35.51 30.78 34.36
CA ASN A 524 35.58 32.20 34.68
C ASN A 524 36.61 32.37 35.80
N SER A 525 37.68 33.09 35.47
CA SER A 525 38.58 33.77 36.39
C SER A 525 37.91 34.98 37.03
#